data_AF-A0AAU7AIB5-F1
#
_entry.id   AF-A0AAU7AIB5-F1
#
_cell.length_a   1.000
_cell.length_b   1.000
_cell.length_c   1.000
_cell.angle_alpha   90.00
_cell.angle_beta   90.00
_cell.angle_gamma   90.00
#
_symmetry.space_group_name_H-M   'P 1'
#
loop_
_entity.id
_entity.type
_entity.pdbx_description
1 polymer ?
#
loop_
_entity_poly.entity_id
_entity_poly.type
_entity_poly.pdbx_seq_one_letter_code
_entity_poly.pdbx_strand_id
1 'polypeptide(L)' 'MCLQAVMNHEPGELVDKLHDSRQKFYEGLSHFKTFGKGWTRRNQEMREQAKGLIG' A
#
# COMPACT_ATOMS: atom_id res chain seq x y z
N MET A 1 -2.35 17.43 -13.62
CA MET A 1 -3.57 16.63 -13.35
C MET A 1 -3.35 15.54 -12.31
N CYS A 2 -2.23 14.79 -12.30
CA CYS A 2 -2.03 13.69 -11.32
C CYS A 2 -2.03 14.13 -9.84
N LEU A 3 -1.39 15.26 -9.50
CA LEU A 3 -1.40 15.78 -8.12
C LEU A 3 -2.80 16.21 -7.67
N GLN A 4 -3.56 16.85 -8.56
CA GLN A 4 -4.94 17.25 -8.26
C GLN A 4 -5.82 16.05 -7.97
N ALA A 5 -5.68 14.96 -8.73
CA ALA A 5 -6.43 13.74 -8.48
C ALA A 5 -6.09 13.13 -7.10
N VAL A 6 -4.81 13.13 -6.71
CA VAL A 6 -4.39 12.68 -5.37
C VAL A 6 -5.01 13.54 -4.26
N MET A 7 -5.02 14.86 -4.42
CA MET A 7 -5.60 15.78 -3.44
C MET A 7 -7.12 15.67 -3.30
N ASN A 8 -7.81 15.10 -4.28
CA ASN A 8 -9.26 14.92 -4.26
C ASN A 8 -9.72 13.65 -3.50
N HIS A 9 -8.79 12.87 -2.95
CA HIS A 9 -9.10 11.66 -2.18
C HIS A 9 -8.81 11.86 -0.70
N GLU A 10 -9.61 11.21 0.15
CA GLU A 10 -9.31 11.10 1.57
C GLU A 10 -7.98 10.34 1.77
N PRO A 11 -6.99 10.92 2.48
CA PRO A 11 -5.66 10.34 2.60
C PRO A 11 -5.67 8.90 3.14
N GLY A 12 -6.50 8.63 4.15
CA GLY A 12 -6.61 7.29 4.74
C GLY A 12 -7.14 6.23 3.76
N GLU A 13 -8.13 6.59 2.94
CA GLU A 13 -8.65 5.70 1.90
C GLU A 13 -7.63 5.44 0.80
N LEU A 14 -6.86 6.47 0.41
CA LEU A 14 -5.85 6.33 -0.63
C LEU A 14 -4.71 5.42 -0.16
N VAL A 15 -4.30 5.53 1.11
CA VAL A 15 -3.32 4.62 1.73
C VAL A 15 -3.82 3.18 1.70
N ASP A 16 -5.08 2.94 2.04
CA ASP A 16 -5.68 1.59 2.02
C ASP A 16 -5.73 1.02 0.59
N LYS A 17 -6.19 1.81 -0.39
CA LYS A 17 -6.22 1.40 -1.81
C LYS A 17 -4.83 1.06 -2.34
N LEU A 18 -3.82 1.85 -1.97
CA LEU A 18 -2.45 1.62 -2.39
C LEU A 18 -1.87 0.35 -1.75
N HIS A 19 -2.13 0.13 -0.46
CA HIS A 19 -1.75 -1.09 0.24
C HIS A 19 -2.33 -2.33 -0.46
N ASP A 20 -3.63 -2.33 -0.74
CA ASP A 20 -4.33 -3.45 -1.38
C ASP A 20 -3.82 -3.71 -2.81
N SER A 21 -3.66 -2.63 -3.60
CA SER A 21 -3.14 -2.75 -4.96
C SER A 21 -1.72 -3.31 -4.97
N ARG A 22 -0.89 -2.91 -4.01
CA ARG A 22 0.49 -3.38 -3.90
C ARG A 22 0.55 -4.84 -3.44
N GLN A 23 -0.33 -5.25 -2.53
CA GLN A 23 -0.41 -6.63 -2.08
C GLN A 23 -0.79 -7.56 -3.23
N LYS A 24 -1.83 -7.21 -4.00
CA LYS A 24 -2.26 -7.98 -5.20
C LYS A 24 -1.15 -8.09 -6.23
N PHE A 25 -0.40 -7.00 -6.44
CA PHE A 25 0.76 -7.03 -7.33
C PHE A 25 1.83 -8.00 -6.84
N TYR A 26 2.19 -7.97 -5.55
CA TYR A 26 3.17 -8.88 -4.98
C TYR A 26 2.76 -10.35 -5.12
N GLU A 27 1.51 -10.67 -4.81
CA GLU A 27 0.97 -12.03 -4.91
C GLU A 27 0.99 -12.57 -6.35
N GLY A 28 0.97 -11.69 -7.35
CA GLY A 28 1.12 -12.03 -8.77
C GLY A 28 2.55 -12.29 -9.24
N LEU A 29 3.58 -12.04 -8.42
CA LEU A 29 4.98 -12.23 -8.82
C LEU A 29 5.42 -13.69 -8.68
N SER A 30 6.19 -14.18 -9.67
CA SER A 30 6.74 -15.54 -9.70
C SER A 30 7.58 -15.91 -8.47
N HIS A 31 8.21 -14.91 -7.82
CA HIS A 31 9.06 -15.10 -6.64
C HIS A 31 8.35 -14.81 -5.31
N PHE A 32 7.03 -14.64 -5.30
CA PHE A 32 6.27 -14.40 -4.07
C PHE A 32 6.46 -15.53 -3.05
N LYS A 33 6.63 -16.78 -3.49
CA LYS A 33 6.90 -17.91 -2.59
C LYS A 33 8.17 -17.71 -1.75
N THR A 34 9.18 -17.04 -2.29
CA THR A 34 10.47 -16.84 -1.61
C THR A 34 10.47 -15.55 -0.78
N PHE A 35 9.91 -14.47 -1.30
CA PHE A 35 10.04 -13.13 -0.71
C PHE A 35 8.72 -12.52 -0.20
N GLY A 36 7.58 -13.11 -0.55
CA GLY A 36 6.25 -12.56 -0.35
C GLY A 36 5.90 -12.29 1.11
N LYS A 37 6.39 -13.12 2.04
CA LYS A 37 6.22 -12.88 3.48
C LYS A 37 6.87 -11.56 3.92
N GLY A 38 8.07 -11.26 3.42
CA GLY A 38 8.78 -10.02 3.73
C GLY A 38 8.11 -8.80 3.11
N TRP A 39 7.67 -8.93 1.85
CA TRP A 39 6.95 -7.86 1.15
C TRP A 39 5.60 -7.54 1.81
N THR A 40 4.84 -8.57 2.18
CA THR A 40 3.54 -8.43 2.85
C THR A 40 3.70 -7.72 4.20
N ARG A 41 4.69 -8.15 5.02
CA ARG A 41 4.98 -7.50 6.31
C ARG A 41 5.31 -6.02 6.12
N ARG A 42 6.21 -5.69 5.20
CA ARG A 42 6.60 -4.29 4.94
C ARG A 42 5.42 -3.45 4.43
N ASN A 43 4.55 -4.04 3.60
CA ASN A 43 3.37 -3.36 3.08
C ASN A 43 2.36 -3.03 4.20
N GLN A 44 2.21 -3.93 5.17
CA GLN A 44 1.38 -3.71 6.36
C GLN A 44 1.98 -2.65 7.29
N GLU A 45 3.27 -2.75 7.62
CA GLU A 45 3.95 -1.78 8.48
C GLU A 45 3.90 -0.36 7.91
N MET A 46 4.06 -0.21 6.59
CA MET A 46 3.96 1.09 5.93
C MET A 46 2.54 1.67 5.99
N ARG A 47 1.50 0.83 5.84
CA ARG A 47 0.10 1.24 5.97
C ARG A 47 -0.18 1.78 7.38
N GLU A 48 0.27 1.07 8.40
CA GLU A 48 0.09 1.46 9.81
C GLU A 48 0.83 2.77 10.12
N GLN A 49 2.08 2.90 9.68
CA GLN A 49 2.86 4.14 9.83
C GLN A 49 2.16 5.32 9.14
N ALA A 50 1.71 5.15 7.90
CA ALA A 50 1.01 6.19 7.16
C ALA A 50 -0.28 6.61 7.86
N LYS A 51 -1.06 5.66 8.39
CA LYS A 51 -2.27 5.97 9.18
C LYS A 51 -1.94 6.73 10.47
N GLY A 52 -0.83 6.41 11.13
CA GLY A 52 -0.36 7.16 12.31
C GLY A 52 0.04 8.61 12.01
N LEU A 53 0.39 8.93 10.75
CA LEU A 53 0.71 10.29 10.31
C LEU A 53 -0.51 11.10 9.86
N ILE A 54 -1.65 10.45 9.62
CA ILE A 54 -2.90 11.07 9.15
C ILE A 54 -3.78 11.50 10.35
N GLY A 55 -3.19 11.57 11.55
CA GLY A 55 -3.85 12.05 12.78
C GLY A 55 -4.29 13.50 12.71
#